data_AF-A0A0F9BAD7-F1
#
_entry.id   AF-A0A0F9BAD7-F1
#
_cell.length_a   1.000
_cell.length_b   1.000
_cell.length_c   1.000
_cell.angle_alpha   90.00
_cell.angle_beta   90.00
_cell.angle_gamma   90.00
#
_symmetry.space_group_name_H-M   'P 1'
#
loop_
_entity.id
_entity.type
_entity.pdbx_description
1 polymer ?
#
loop_
_entity_poly.entity_id
_entity_poly.type
_entity_poly.pdbx_seq_one_letter_code
_entity_poly.pdbx_strand_id
1 'polypeptide(L)'
;MSNKDKNESTEMREFPSGATRSNDPGRLDYEGFLSPLVLRRYAQYLNKHQEQADGIMRDSDNWQNGIPRKEYMKSATRHFIDMWAGHRQVWDVDIEESCCALLFN
;
A
#
# COMPACT_ATOMS: atom_id res chain seq x y z
N MET A 1 -23.07 22.70 19.61
CA MET A 1 -22.05 23.59 20.22
C MET A 1 -21.19 22.77 21.16
N SER A 2 -19.93 22.53 20.79
CA SER A 2 -18.83 22.51 21.76
C SER A 2 -17.55 22.78 20.99
N ASN A 3 -16.95 23.93 21.32
CA ASN A 3 -15.69 24.45 20.80
C ASN A 3 -14.58 23.42 20.93
N LYS A 4 -13.80 23.29 19.87
CA LYS A 4 -12.34 23.33 19.95
C LYS A 4 -11.83 23.68 18.56
N ASP A 5 -11.79 25.00 18.32
CA ASP A 5 -10.83 25.61 17.42
C ASP A 5 -9.44 25.06 17.77
N LYS A 6 -8.99 24.06 17.03
CA LYS A 6 -7.56 23.78 16.96
C LYS A 6 -7.02 24.77 15.94
N ASN A 7 -6.43 25.82 16.48
CA ASN A 7 -5.51 26.69 15.78
C ASN A 7 -4.33 25.81 15.30
N GLU A 8 -4.51 25.10 14.18
CA GLU A 8 -3.40 24.45 13.46
C GLU A 8 -2.56 25.57 12.89
N SER A 9 -1.44 25.85 13.54
CA SER A 9 -0.51 26.91 13.20
C SER A 9 -0.11 26.82 11.73
N THR A 10 -0.73 27.64 10.87
CA THR A 10 -0.33 27.86 9.48
C THR A 10 0.92 28.73 9.41
N GLU A 11 1.98 28.34 10.11
CA GLU A 11 3.26 29.03 10.00
C GLU A 11 3.81 28.81 8.59
N MET A 12 4.04 29.89 7.86
CA MET A 12 4.65 29.85 6.54
C MET A 12 6.16 29.80 6.71
N ARG A 13 6.80 28.76 6.17
CA ARG A 13 8.26 28.67 6.07
C ARG A 13 8.71 29.36 4.80
N GLU A 14 9.71 30.23 4.90
CA GLU A 14 10.39 30.84 3.77
C GLU A 14 11.76 30.18 3.59
N PHE A 15 12.12 29.89 2.35
CA PHE A 15 13.39 29.28 1.98
C PHE A 15 14.36 30.36 1.45
N PRO A 16 15.69 30.13 1.45
CA PRO A 16 16.66 31.09 0.91
C PRO A 16 16.43 31.50 -0.57
N SER A 17 15.65 30.71 -1.32
CA SER A 17 15.23 31.02 -2.69
C SER A 17 14.07 32.03 -2.77
N GLY A 18 13.48 32.44 -1.65
CA GLY A 18 12.24 33.21 -1.58
C GLY A 18 10.96 32.37 -1.75
N ALA A 19 11.09 31.05 -1.88
CA ALA A 19 9.93 30.15 -1.90
C ALA A 19 9.29 30.09 -0.51
N THR A 20 7.96 29.99 -0.44
CA THR A 20 7.24 29.84 0.82
C THR A 20 6.39 28.57 0.84
N ARG A 21 6.30 27.87 1.97
CA ARG A 21 5.43 26.69 2.13
C ARG A 21 4.82 26.64 3.52
N SER A 22 3.53 26.35 3.61
CA SER A 22 2.86 26.20 4.90
C SER A 22 3.39 24.99 5.68
N ASN A 23 3.59 25.18 6.98
CA ASN A 23 3.86 24.14 7.95
C ASN A 23 2.52 23.57 8.43
N ASP A 24 1.93 22.73 7.60
CA ASP A 24 0.65 22.07 7.88
C ASP A 24 0.95 20.70 8.50
N PRO A 25 0.76 20.53 9.83
CA PRO A 25 1.06 19.28 10.52
C PRO A 25 0.11 18.14 10.15
N GLY A 26 -1.00 18.41 9.47
CA GLY A 26 -1.95 17.40 9.02
C GLY A 26 -1.55 16.70 7.72
N ARG A 27 -0.50 17.14 7.03
CA ARG A 27 -0.08 16.55 5.76
C ARG A 27 0.55 15.17 5.96
N LEU A 28 0.14 14.23 5.13
CA LEU A 28 0.80 12.93 5.03
C LEU A 28 2.19 13.09 4.40
N ASP A 29 3.20 12.56 5.07
CA ASP A 29 4.55 12.45 4.55
C ASP A 29 4.71 11.16 3.75
N TYR A 30 4.17 11.16 2.52
CA TYR A 30 4.24 9.97 1.66
C TYR A 30 5.67 9.49 1.39
N GLU A 31 6.66 10.39 1.36
CA GLU A 31 8.06 10.02 1.13
C GLU A 31 8.65 9.33 2.38
N GLY A 32 8.34 9.82 3.57
CA GLY A 32 8.72 9.16 4.82
C GLY A 32 7.94 7.87 5.12
N PHE A 33 6.71 7.72 4.62
CA PHE A 33 5.85 6.57 4.92
C PHE A 33 5.92 5.45 3.88
N LEU A 34 6.29 5.76 2.64
CA LEU A 34 6.30 4.79 1.54
C LEU A 34 7.71 4.60 1.00
N SER A 35 8.06 3.34 0.75
CA SER A 35 9.32 3.01 0.08
C SER A 35 9.10 2.84 -1.43
N PRO A 36 9.85 3.55 -2.31
CA PRO A 36 9.75 3.36 -3.75
C PRO A 36 10.12 1.94 -4.19
N LEU A 37 10.96 1.23 -3.41
CA LEU A 37 11.32 -0.16 -3.68
C LEU A 37 10.14 -1.09 -3.45
N VAL A 38 9.42 -0.90 -2.33
CA VAL A 38 8.22 -1.68 -2.00
C VAL A 38 7.12 -1.44 -3.03
N LEU A 39 6.87 -0.18 -3.41
CA LEU A 39 5.88 0.16 -4.42
C LEU A 39 6.21 -0.46 -5.79
N ARG A 40 7.49 -0.47 -6.19
CA ARG A 40 7.93 -1.10 -7.44
C ARG A 40 7.72 -2.61 -7.41
N ARG A 41 8.09 -3.29 -6.31
CA ARG A 41 7.90 -4.75 -6.16
C ARG A 41 6.41 -5.12 -6.17
N TYR A 42 5.57 -4.29 -5.57
CA TYR A 42 4.12 -4.46 -5.62
C TYR A 42 3.55 -4.25 -7.04
N ALA A 43 4.01 -3.24 -7.77
CA ALA A 43 3.61 -3.06 -9.17
C ALA A 43 4.02 -4.25 -10.06
N GLN A 44 5.21 -4.82 -9.84
CA GLN A 44 5.65 -6.05 -10.53
C GLN A 44 4.75 -7.24 -10.20
N TYR A 45 4.36 -7.40 -8.93
CA TYR A 45 3.40 -8.41 -8.51
C TYR A 45 2.05 -8.24 -9.24
N LEU A 46 1.50 -7.02 -9.27
CA LEU A 46 0.22 -6.76 -9.94
C LEU A 46 0.31 -7.02 -11.46
N ASN A 47 1.41 -6.61 -12.10
CA ASN A 47 1.65 -6.85 -13.52
C ASN A 47 1.72 -8.33 -13.85
N LYS A 48 2.43 -9.12 -13.04
CA LYS A 48 2.51 -10.58 -13.18
C LYS A 48 1.12 -11.25 -13.11
N HIS A 49 0.22 -10.73 -12.28
CA HIS A 49 -1.11 -11.33 -12.07
C HIS A 49 -2.18 -10.81 -13.04
N GLN A 50 -1.83 -10.02 -14.05
CA GLN A 50 -2.77 -9.61 -15.11
C GLN A 50 -3.14 -10.77 -16.04
N GLU A 51 -2.29 -11.78 -16.19
CA GLU A 51 -2.61 -12.96 -16.97
C GLU A 51 -3.53 -13.88 -16.17
N GLN A 52 -4.71 -14.16 -16.71
CA GLN A 52 -5.66 -15.09 -16.12
C GLN A 52 -5.29 -16.55 -16.43
N ALA A 53 -5.93 -17.49 -15.72
CA ALA A 53 -5.69 -18.91 -15.93
C ALA A 53 -6.07 -19.42 -17.34
N ASP A 54 -6.91 -18.66 -18.05
CA ASP A 54 -7.30 -18.90 -19.44
C ASP A 54 -6.38 -18.19 -20.46
N GLY A 55 -5.31 -17.52 -19.99
CA GLY A 55 -4.38 -16.75 -20.81
C GLY A 55 -4.90 -15.37 -21.22
N ILE A 56 -6.08 -14.95 -20.77
CA ILE A 56 -6.62 -13.63 -21.06
C ILE A 56 -5.95 -12.58 -20.16
N MET A 57 -5.38 -11.57 -20.79
CA MET A 57 -4.87 -10.39 -20.08
C MET A 57 -6.03 -9.48 -19.66
N ARG A 58 -6.13 -9.22 -18.36
CA ARG A 58 -7.05 -8.23 -17.80
C ARG A 58 -6.34 -6.89 -17.60
N ASP A 59 -7.12 -5.81 -17.65
CA ASP A 59 -6.62 -4.47 -17.34
C ASP A 59 -6.02 -4.42 -15.91
N SER A 60 -4.99 -3.60 -15.76
CA SER A 60 -4.18 -3.51 -14.53
C SER A 60 -4.99 -3.10 -13.29
N ASP A 61 -6.11 -2.42 -13.48
CA ASP A 61 -7.01 -1.93 -12.45
C ASP A 61 -8.29 -2.78 -12.31
N ASN A 62 -8.43 -3.91 -13.00
CA ASN A 62 -9.64 -4.76 -12.93
C ASN A 62 -10.01 -5.16 -11.48
N TRP A 63 -9.03 -5.27 -10.59
CA TRP A 63 -9.26 -5.57 -9.18
C TRP A 63 -10.06 -4.49 -8.43
N GLN A 64 -10.09 -3.25 -8.93
CA GLN A 64 -10.85 -2.14 -8.37
C GLN A 64 -12.36 -2.30 -8.58
N ASN A 65 -12.79 -3.18 -9.50
CA ASN A 65 -14.20 -3.59 -9.62
C ASN A 65 -14.72 -4.30 -8.36
N GLY A 66 -13.81 -4.70 -7.46
CA GLY A 66 -14.12 -5.24 -6.15
C GLY A 66 -14.32 -6.75 -6.16
N ILE A 67 -13.98 -7.36 -5.03
CA ILE A 67 -14.18 -8.78 -4.75
C ILE A 67 -15.07 -8.89 -3.50
N PRO A 68 -15.95 -9.90 -3.37
CA PRO A 68 -16.73 -10.06 -2.15
C PRO A 68 -15.85 -10.09 -0.90
N ARG A 69 -16.21 -9.31 0.14
CA ARG A 69 -15.41 -9.15 1.38
C ARG A 69 -14.95 -10.48 1.99
N LYS A 70 -15.82 -11.50 1.96
CA LYS A 70 -15.49 -12.84 2.47
C LYS A 70 -14.31 -13.49 1.74
N GLU A 71 -14.15 -13.22 0.44
CA GLU A 71 -13.08 -13.78 -0.38
C GLU A 71 -11.77 -13.01 -0.15
N TYR A 72 -11.81 -11.67 -0.02
CA TYR A 72 -10.66 -10.88 0.44
C TYR A 72 -10.13 -11.40 1.78
N MET A 73 -11.00 -11.57 2.78
CA MET A 73 -10.57 -12.04 4.10
C MET A 73 -9.96 -13.44 4.07
N LYS A 74 -10.53 -14.35 3.29
CA LYS A 74 -9.96 -15.70 3.12
C LYS A 74 -8.60 -15.65 2.44
N SER A 75 -8.44 -14.80 1.43
CA SER A 75 -7.19 -14.68 0.69
C SER A 75 -6.09 -13.98 1.48
N ALA A 76 -6.42 -12.86 2.16
CA ALA A 76 -5.54 -12.21 3.13
C ALA A 76 -5.04 -13.21 4.19
N THR A 77 -5.94 -14.03 4.74
CA THR A 77 -5.58 -15.01 5.77
C THR A 77 -4.56 -16.03 5.25
N ARG A 78 -4.74 -16.55 4.02
CA ARG A 78 -3.77 -17.49 3.41
C ARG A 78 -2.40 -16.85 3.25
N HIS A 79 -2.33 -15.66 2.64
CA HIS A 79 -1.05 -14.98 2.41
C HIS A 79 -0.38 -14.53 3.71
N PHE A 80 -1.15 -14.19 4.74
CA PHE A 80 -0.62 -13.94 6.07
C PHE A 80 0.02 -15.19 6.69
N ILE A 81 -0.62 -16.35 6.58
CA ILE A 81 -0.05 -17.61 7.07
C ILE A 81 1.21 -18.00 6.29
N ASP A 82 1.22 -17.84 4.96
CA ASP A 82 2.40 -18.10 4.13
C ASP A 82 3.56 -17.19 4.54
N MET A 83 3.32 -15.88 4.64
CA MET A 83 4.32 -14.90 5.08
C MET A 83 4.86 -15.24 6.48
N TRP A 84 3.98 -15.61 7.43
CA TRP A 84 4.40 -15.96 8.78
C TRP A 84 5.20 -17.28 8.80
N ALA A 85 4.75 -18.31 8.09
CA ALA A 85 5.47 -19.58 7.99
C ALA A 85 6.85 -19.40 7.35
N GLY A 86 6.96 -18.58 6.29
CA GLY A 86 8.22 -18.20 5.66
C GLY A 86 9.15 -17.46 6.60
N HIS A 87 8.64 -16.48 7.36
CA HIS A 87 9.40 -15.80 8.41
C HIS A 87 9.95 -16.78 9.46
N ARG A 88 9.17 -17.82 9.80
CA ARG A 88 9.58 -18.87 10.76
C ARG A 88 10.41 -19.98 10.12
N GLN A 89 10.68 -19.90 8.82
CA GLN A 89 11.40 -20.90 8.03
C GLN A 89 10.77 -22.30 8.13
N VAL A 90 9.45 -22.36 8.30
CA VAL A 90 8.69 -23.62 8.37
C VAL A 90 8.34 -24.10 6.96
N TRP A 91 8.11 -23.16 6.04
CA TRP A 91 7.89 -23.43 4.61
C TRP A 91 8.85 -22.61 3.77
N ASP A 92 9.21 -23.17 2.60
CA ASP A 92 9.94 -22.45 1.57
C ASP A 92 8.93 -21.67 0.72
N VAL A 93 8.84 -20.37 0.99
CA VAL A 93 7.94 -19.44 0.28
C VAL A 93 8.71 -18.18 -0.09
N ASP A 94 8.34 -17.58 -1.21
CA ASP A 94 8.78 -16.23 -1.54
C ASP A 94 8.07 -15.24 -0.61
N ILE A 95 8.85 -14.70 0.34
CA ILE A 95 8.33 -13.78 1.35
C ILE A 95 7.92 -12.43 0.75
N GLU A 96 8.60 -11.97 -0.31
CA GLU A 96 8.23 -10.73 -0.99
C GLU A 96 6.90 -10.90 -1.74
N GLU A 97 6.73 -12.04 -2.40
CA GLU A 97 5.47 -12.39 -3.08
C GLU A 97 4.32 -12.50 -2.08
N SER A 98 4.56 -13.13 -0.92
CA SER A 98 3.57 -13.27 0.14
C SER A 98 3.15 -11.92 0.74
N CYS A 99 4.12 -11.01 0.96
CA CYS A 99 3.84 -9.64 1.39
C CYS A 99 3.02 -8.85 0.35
N CYS A 100 3.36 -8.97 -0.94
CA CYS A 100 2.61 -8.30 -2.01
C CYS A 100 1.19 -8.85 -2.13
N ALA A 101 1.02 -10.16 -2.02
CA ALA A 101 -0.28 -10.80 -2.04
C ALA A 101 -1.13 -10.44 -0.82
N LEU A 102 -0.53 -10.27 0.36
CA LEU A 102 -1.23 -9.75 1.53
C LEU A 102 -1.69 -8.30 1.32
N LEU A 103 -0.83 -7.43 0.76
CA LEU A 103 -1.16 -6.03 0.44
C LEU A 103 -2.28 -5.87 -0.59
N PHE A 104 -2.48 -6.86 -1.46
CA PHE A 104 -3.55 -6.85 -2.48
C PHE A 104 -4.97 -6.97 -1.91
N ASN A 105 -5.13 -7.52 -0.69
CA ASN A 105 -6.44 -7.84 -0.12
C ASN A 105 -7.03 -6.71 0.74
#